data_AF-A0A0H4XE70-F1
#
_entry.id   AF-A0A0H4XE70-F1
#
_cell.length_a   1.000
_cell.length_b   1.000
_cell.length_c   1.000
_cell.angle_alpha   90.00
_cell.angle_beta   90.00
_cell.angle_gamma   90.00
#
_symmetry.space_group_name_H-M   'P 1'
#
loop_
_entity.id
_entity.type
_entity.pdbx_description
1 polymer ?
#
loop_
_entity_poly.entity_id
_entity_poly.type
_entity_poly.pdbx_seq_one_letter_code
_entity_poly.pdbx_strand_id
1 'polypeptide(L)' 'MVLEEGKSVAEVARDLDLTETAFRRWVEQARTDRGQGKQGALTSEERAELSQLRKRVRQLEMEKELLKNAAAFFAKEMK' A
#
# COMPACT_ATOMS: atom_id res chain seq x y z
N MET A 1 -0.46 6.68 24.45
CA MET A 1 0.51 7.79 24.46
C MET A 1 0.10 9.03 23.65
N VAL A 2 0.28 9.15 22.32
CA VAL A 2 -0.13 10.41 21.62
C VAL A 2 -1.63 10.46 21.36
N LEU A 3 -2.19 9.40 20.76
CA LEU A 3 -3.63 9.36 20.42
C LEU A 3 -4.52 9.01 21.62
N GLU A 4 -3.95 8.42 22.66
CA GLU A 4 -4.70 7.90 23.82
C GLU A 4 -4.41 8.65 25.12
N GLU A 5 -3.22 9.23 25.30
CA GLU A 5 -2.85 9.97 26.52
C GLU A 5 -2.62 11.48 26.25
N GLY A 6 -2.87 11.95 25.02
CA GLY A 6 -2.77 13.37 24.66
C GLY A 6 -1.36 13.98 24.66
N LYS A 7 -0.31 13.15 24.81
CA LYS A 7 1.09 13.61 24.78
C LYS A 7 1.46 14.18 23.41
N SER A 8 2.35 15.16 23.38
CA SER A 8 2.79 15.74 22.10
C SER A 8 3.65 14.74 21.31
N VAL A 9 3.63 14.88 19.98
CA VAL A 9 4.46 14.07 19.07
C VAL A 9 5.94 14.25 19.39
N ALA A 10 6.36 15.47 19.76
CA ALA A 10 7.75 15.78 20.07
C ALA A 10 8.25 15.15 21.37
N GLU A 11 7.41 15.08 22.41
CA GLU A 11 7.76 14.41 23.67
C GLU A 11 7.95 12.92 23.45
N VAL A 12 6.97 12.25 22.83
CA VAL A 12 7.03 10.80 22.63
C VAL A 12 8.12 10.41 21.62
N ALA A 13 8.41 11.24 20.62
CA ALA A 13 9.53 11.01 19.72
C ALA A 13 10.88 11.03 20.47
N ARG A 14 11.07 11.96 21.42
CA ARG A 14 12.27 11.99 22.27
C ARG A 14 12.35 10.80 23.21
N ASP A 15 11.24 10.45 23.85
CA ASP A 15 11.18 9.30 24.78
C ASP A 15 11.53 7.97 24.08
N LEU A 16 11.24 7.87 22.79
CA LEU A 16 11.48 6.67 21.96
C LEU A 16 12.76 6.75 21.11
N ASP A 17 13.56 7.82 21.24
CA ASP A 17 14.75 8.08 20.41
C ASP A 17 14.48 8.01 18.89
N LEU A 18 13.32 8.53 18.48
CA LEU A 18 12.88 8.57 17.08
C LEU A 18 12.97 9.99 16.52
N THR A 19 13.22 10.09 15.21
CA THR A 19 13.06 11.38 14.52
C THR A 19 11.60 11.79 14.52
N GLU A 20 11.32 13.02 14.98
CA GLU A 20 9.96 13.55 15.11
C GLU A 20 9.18 13.48 13.79
N THR A 21 9.83 13.66 12.64
CA THR A 21 9.19 13.57 11.32
C THR A 21 8.70 12.16 10.99
N ALA A 22 9.47 11.13 11.34
CA ALA A 22 9.07 9.74 11.12
C ALA A 22 7.91 9.37 12.05
N PHE A 23 8.04 9.75 13.33
CA PHE A 23 7.00 9.48 14.32
C PHE A 23 5.69 10.21 14.01
N ARG A 24 5.74 11.47 13.56
CA ARG A 24 4.56 12.22 13.11
C ARG A 24 3.84 11.51 11.96
N ARG A 25 4.58 10.98 10.98
CA ARG A 25 3.99 10.23 9.86
C ARG A 25 3.27 8.97 10.35
N TRP A 26 3.83 8.26 11.32
CA TRP A 26 3.18 7.08 11.92
C TRP A 26 1.91 7.45 12.67
N VAL A 27 1.92 8.55 13.44
CA VAL A 27 0.71 9.05 14.12
C VAL A 27 -0.38 9.41 13.11
N GLU A 28 -0.04 10.08 12.01
CA GLU A 28 -1.01 10.44 10.96
C GLU A 28 -1.55 9.20 10.22
N GLN A 29 -0.72 8.19 9.96
CA GLN A 29 -1.19 6.93 9.38
C GLN A 29 -2.10 6.19 10.38
N ALA A 30 -1.75 6.15 11.67
CA ALA A 30 -2.59 5.53 12.70
C ALA A 30 -3.94 6.25 12.86
N ARG A 31 -3.99 7.58 12.71
CA ARG A 31 -5.27 8.33 12.62
C ARG A 31 -6.08 7.92 11.40
N THR A 32 -5.41 7.78 10.26
CA THR A 32 -6.05 7.31 9.02
C THR A 32 -6.65 5.92 9.19
N ASP A 33 -5.90 5.00 9.80
CA ASP A 33 -6.35 3.63 10.07
C ASP A 33 -7.51 3.58 11.07
N ARG A 34 -7.70 4.62 11.91
CA ARG A 34 -8.86 4.80 12.81
C ARG A 34 -10.01 5.59 12.17
N GLY A 35 -9.96 5.87 10.87
CA GLY A 35 -11.00 6.62 10.14
C GLY A 35 -10.97 8.13 10.35
N GLN A 36 -9.92 8.67 10.97
CA GLN A 36 -9.72 10.10 11.22
C GLN A 36 -8.70 10.72 10.24
N GLY A 37 -8.45 10.03 9.13
CA GLY A 37 -7.54 10.48 8.08
C GLY A 37 -8.09 11.62 7.25
N LYS A 38 -7.21 12.24 6.47
CA LYS A 38 -7.62 13.21 5.44
C LYS A 38 -8.41 12.49 4.35
N GLN A 39 -9.29 13.22 3.67
CA GLN A 39 -10.01 12.68 2.52
C GLN A 39 -9.02 12.13 1.47
N GLY A 40 -9.27 10.90 1.01
CA GLY A 40 -8.41 10.20 0.05
C GLY A 40 -7.14 9.56 0.64
N ALA A 41 -6.90 9.68 1.96
CA ALA A 41 -5.85 8.92 2.61
C ALA A 41 -6.29 7.45 2.75
N LEU A 42 -5.46 6.54 2.24
CA LEU A 42 -5.69 5.10 2.37
C LEU A 42 -5.22 4.61 3.74
N THR A 43 -6.00 3.72 4.33
CA THR A 43 -5.56 2.92 5.47
C THR A 43 -4.39 2.02 5.05
N SER A 44 -3.65 1.54 6.05
CA SER A 44 -2.58 0.57 5.85
C SER A 44 -3.07 -0.70 5.15
N GLU A 45 -4.30 -1.14 5.46
CA GLU A 45 -4.94 -2.31 4.87
C GLU A 45 -5.34 -2.06 3.41
N GLU A 46 -6.02 -0.95 3.11
CA GLU A 46 -6.39 -0.56 1.74
C GLU A 46 -5.16 -0.42 0.84
N ARG A 47 -4.06 0.15 1.38
CA ARG A 47 -2.80 0.27 0.63
C ARG A 47 -2.18 -1.10 0.34
N ALA A 48 -2.26 -2.03 1.29
CA ALA A 48 -1.76 -3.39 1.11
C ALA A 48 -2.56 -4.14 0.04
N GLU A 49 -3.89 -4.09 0.11
CA GLU A 49 -4.78 -4.69 -0.87
C GLU A 49 -4.55 -4.11 -2.27
N LEU A 50 -4.47 -2.78 -2.39
CA LEU A 50 -4.18 -2.11 -3.66
C LEU A 50 -2.85 -2.58 -4.27
N SER A 51 -1.82 -2.79 -3.44
CA SER A 51 -0.54 -3.32 -3.89
C SER A 51 -0.65 -4.75 -4.40
N GLN A 52 -1.40 -5.62 -3.70
CA GLN A 52 -1.65 -7.00 -4.11
C GLN A 52 -2.44 -7.05 -5.42
N LEU A 53 -3.51 -6.28 -5.55
CA LEU A 53 -4.32 -6.21 -6.76
C LEU A 53 -3.50 -5.71 -7.95
N ARG A 54 -2.69 -4.68 -7.79
CA ARG A 54 -1.78 -4.20 -8.84
C ARG A 54 -0.78 -5.26 -9.29
N LYS A 55 -0.25 -6.07 -8.36
CA LYS A 55 0.61 -7.20 -8.70
C LYS A 55 -0.16 -8.27 -9.48
N ARG A 56 -1.38 -8.61 -9.04
CA ARG A 56 -2.21 -9.62 -9.70
C ARG A 56 -2.61 -9.20 -11.12
N VAL A 57 -2.99 -7.94 -11.31
CA VAL A 57 -3.32 -7.38 -12.64
C VAL A 57 -2.14 -7.53 -13.58
N ARG A 58 -0.93 -7.10 -13.17
CA ARG A 58 0.28 -7.25 -14.01
C ARG A 58 0.56 -8.71 -14.37
N GLN A 59 0.38 -9.62 -13.43
CA GLN A 59 0.56 -11.06 -13.69
C GLN A 59 -0.46 -11.57 -14.72
N LEU A 60 -1.73 -11.22 -14.56
CA LEU A 60 -2.81 -11.63 -15.46
C LEU A 60 -2.61 -11.06 -16.88
N GLU A 61 -2.14 -9.82 -16.99
CA GLU A 61 -1.81 -9.21 -18.28
C GLU A 61 -0.67 -9.97 -18.98
N MET A 62 0.38 -10.32 -18.25
CA MET A 62 1.49 -11.12 -18.79
C MET A 62 1.05 -12.52 -19.21
N GLU A 63 0.25 -13.21 -18.38
CA GLU A 63 -0.31 -14.54 -18.70
C GLU A 63 -1.19 -14.47 -19.97
N LYS A 64 -2.03 -13.44 -20.08
CA LYS A 64 -2.87 -13.21 -21.26
C LYS A 64 -2.04 -13.01 -22.53
N GLU A 65 -0.97 -12.21 -22.47
CA GLU A 65 -0.10 -12.00 -23.63
C GLU A 65 0.66 -13.28 -24.03
N LEU A 66 1.13 -14.06 -23.05
CA LEU A 66 1.75 -15.36 -23.33
C LEU A 66 0.78 -16.29 -24.06
N LEU A 67 -0.47 -16.40 -23.60
CA LEU A 67 -1.48 -17.23 -24.25
C LEU A 67 -1.81 -16.78 -25.66
N LYS A 68 -1.92 -15.47 -25.91
CA LYS A 68 -2.11 -14.93 -27.25
C LYS A 68 -0.95 -15.29 -28.18
N ASN A 69 0.29 -15.13 -27.71
CA ASN A 69 1.48 -15.46 -28.48
C ASN A 69 1.55 -16.95 -28.79
N ALA A 70 1.21 -17.81 -27.83
CA ALA A 70 1.12 -19.25 -28.04
C ALA A 70 0.05 -19.60 -29.09
N ALA A 71 -1.15 -19.03 -28.96
CA ALA A 71 -2.24 -19.24 -29.92
C ALA A 71 -1.86 -18.79 -31.34
N ALA A 72 -1.20 -17.63 -31.47
CA ALA A 72 -0.72 -17.14 -32.76
C ALA A 72 0.37 -18.04 -33.36
N PHE A 73 1.30 -18.54 -32.54
CA PHE A 73 2.31 -19.51 -32.96
C PHE A 73 1.68 -20.78 -33.52
N PHE A 74 0.77 -21.42 -32.76
CA PHE A 74 0.12 -22.66 -33.21
C PHE A 74 -0.75 -22.45 -34.45
N ALA A 75 -1.48 -21.34 -34.55
CA ALA A 75 -2.26 -21.02 -35.75
C ALA A 75 -1.40 -20.86 -37.01
N LYS A 76 -0.13 -20.46 -36.86
CA LYS A 76 0.83 -20.35 -37.95
C LYS A 76 1.42 -21.73 -38.35
N GLU A 77 1.73 -22.58 -37.39
CA GLU A 77 2.26 -23.93 -37.63
C GLU A 77 1.25 -24.90 -38.25
N MET A 78 -0.06 -24.67 -38.03
CA MET A 78 -1.14 -25.50 -38.60
C MET A 78 -1.54 -25.12 -40.04
N LYS A 79 -0.83 -24.18 -40.66
CA LYS A 79 -1.16 -23.62 -41.98
C LYS A 79 -0.06 -23.92 -42.99
#